data_AF-A0A448D9W6-F1
#
_entry.id   AF-A0A448D9W6-F1
#
_cell.length_a   1.000
_cell.length_b   1.000
_cell.length_c   1.000
_cell.angle_alpha   90.00
_cell.angle_beta   90.00
_cell.angle_gamma   90.00
#
_symmetry.space_group_name_H-M   'P 1'
#
loop_
_entity.id
_entity.type
_entity.pdbx_description
1 polymer ?
#
loop_
_entity_poly.entity_id
_entity_poly.type
_entity_poly.pdbx_seq_one_letter_code
_entity_poly.pdbx_strand_id
1 'polypeptide(L)'
;MTGANVEQPVSKWDRRLVKQQIIIQARSIKAGADTGMNAGIRGTTTEFPTTDKSYFSDRYDWQGEKERLGILATGAVYVSEDDENYASVQNFKYHSMLLRRHIHRNHSNGRLRSRIKPEQINLDNYEIYTSEDESFGAVGNLTDQEQDFIELHTKDAVRLWTGKNDKKLGHKRYAGIQYVIPLSIQIWNEARNNNPFAYAALLAIETELDTLIKYLKAQIQILQTQLNKINQTGIHVSLRVNKDTIKIPVRVANLGFQLLELLTMYDELMRYCYTYLNKKIELNEESVEATGFDSVFELKKHVSSSCRIFNQNVYHRAMKIRSLKEIKCRCPDLLNDVDGEIGEKLSQAVKAKMVEPLTPEILSYEVKLKSGNLKNPFSQEATQQLIEYARKHGLIVEENSIQKSDAGE
;
A
#
# COMPACT_ATOMS: atom_id res chain seq x y z
N MET A 1 15.62 12.30 29.79
CA MET A 1 16.84 11.47 29.88
C MET A 1 16.85 10.56 28.66
N THR A 2 17.80 10.80 27.76
CA THR A 2 17.96 10.13 26.48
C THR A 2 18.53 8.72 26.68
N GLY A 3 17.74 7.70 26.34
CA GLY A 3 18.21 6.31 26.29
C GLY A 3 19.06 6.11 25.04
N ALA A 4 20.38 6.15 25.19
CA ALA A 4 21.31 5.77 24.14
C ALA A 4 21.20 4.26 23.90
N ASN A 5 20.79 3.88 22.68
CA ASN A 5 20.97 2.54 22.15
C ASN A 5 22.48 2.27 22.07
N VAL A 6 22.99 1.49 23.02
CA VAL A 6 24.33 0.93 22.93
C VAL A 6 24.25 -0.19 21.90
N GLU A 7 24.75 0.07 20.69
CA GLU A 7 25.06 -0.96 19.72
C GLU A 7 25.98 -1.99 20.40
N GLN A 8 25.45 -3.17 20.68
CA GLN A 8 26.28 -4.28 21.14
C GLN A 8 27.23 -4.67 20.00
N PRO A 9 28.55 -4.70 20.22
CA PRO A 9 29.47 -5.14 19.19
C PRO A 9 29.24 -6.63 18.94
N VAL A 10 28.88 -6.95 17.68
CA VAL A 10 28.74 -8.31 17.17
C VAL A 10 29.89 -9.18 17.68
N SER A 11 29.54 -10.29 18.34
CA SER A 11 30.49 -11.13 19.05
C SER A 11 31.59 -11.63 18.08
N LYS A 12 32.82 -11.74 18.58
CA LYS A 12 33.97 -12.24 17.80
C LYS A 12 33.77 -13.67 17.26
N TRP A 13 32.75 -14.38 17.76
CA TRP A 13 32.41 -15.75 17.39
C TRP A 13 31.46 -15.84 16.19
N ASP A 14 30.64 -14.83 15.92
CA ASP A 14 29.74 -14.78 14.73
C ASP A 14 30.49 -14.57 13.41
N ARG A 15 31.71 -14.04 13.46
CA ARG A 15 32.52 -13.79 12.25
C ARG A 15 32.95 -15.06 11.49
N ARG A 16 32.74 -16.26 12.04
CA ARG A 16 33.09 -17.53 11.38
C ARG A 16 32.00 -18.08 10.47
N LEU A 17 30.80 -17.51 10.50
CA LEU A 17 29.65 -17.96 9.67
C LEU A 17 29.27 -16.95 8.58
N VAL A 18 29.88 -15.76 8.56
CA VAL A 18 29.61 -14.76 7.52
C VAL A 18 30.32 -15.18 6.24
N LYS A 19 29.55 -15.67 5.27
CA LYS A 19 30.04 -15.89 3.91
C LYS A 19 30.44 -14.55 3.29
N GLN A 20 31.56 -14.52 2.60
CA GLN A 20 32.02 -13.34 1.90
C GLN A 20 31.22 -13.21 0.60
N GLN A 21 30.47 -12.12 0.46
CA GLN A 21 29.75 -11.81 -0.77
C GLN A 21 30.72 -11.31 -1.85
N ILE A 22 30.66 -11.91 -3.04
CA ILE A 22 31.46 -11.52 -4.20
C ILE A 22 30.60 -11.49 -5.45
N ILE A 23 30.95 -10.60 -6.37
CA ILE A 23 30.27 -10.50 -7.67
C ILE A 23 31.23 -11.03 -8.73
N ILE A 24 30.79 -12.05 -9.45
CA ILE A 24 31.49 -12.60 -10.61
C ILE A 24 30.56 -12.45 -11.81
N GLN A 25 30.97 -11.62 -12.78
CA GLN A 25 30.19 -11.40 -13.98
C GLN A 25 29.93 -12.71 -14.73
N ALA A 26 28.74 -12.84 -15.31
CA ALA A 26 28.38 -14.00 -16.12
C ALA A 26 29.42 -14.23 -17.24
N ARG A 27 29.77 -15.50 -17.49
CA ARG A 27 30.72 -15.95 -18.51
C ARG A 27 32.14 -15.37 -18.43
N SER A 28 32.53 -14.83 -17.26
CA SER A 28 33.85 -14.21 -17.08
C SER A 28 34.99 -15.21 -16.83
N ILE A 29 34.68 -16.44 -16.41
CA ILE A 29 35.66 -17.51 -16.21
C ILE A 29 35.80 -18.32 -17.49
N LYS A 30 36.95 -18.22 -18.15
CA LYS A 30 37.25 -19.02 -19.35
C LYS A 30 37.44 -20.48 -18.98
N ALA A 31 36.48 -21.33 -19.35
CA ALA A 31 36.64 -22.78 -19.37
C ALA A 31 37.20 -23.19 -20.74
N GLY A 32 38.22 -24.07 -20.74
CA GLY A 32 38.82 -24.55 -21.99
C GLY A 32 37.93 -25.57 -22.65
N ALA A 33 37.57 -25.37 -23.92
CA ALA A 33 36.74 -26.28 -24.70
C ALA A 33 37.34 -27.71 -24.85
N ASP A 34 38.64 -27.87 -24.60
CA ASP A 34 39.42 -29.09 -24.91
C ASP A 34 40.10 -29.75 -23.69
N THR A 35 39.61 -29.55 -22.45
CA THR A 35 40.29 -30.12 -21.25
C THR A 35 39.42 -30.99 -20.32
N GLY A 36 38.28 -31.47 -20.79
CA GLY A 36 37.77 -32.79 -20.40
C GLY A 36 38.27 -33.82 -21.42
N MET A 37 38.57 -35.06 -21.03
CA MET A 37 39.05 -36.14 -21.92
C MET A 37 38.17 -36.35 -23.16
N ASN A 38 38.36 -35.55 -24.21
CA ASN A 38 37.76 -35.72 -25.55
C ASN A 38 38.84 -35.95 -26.61
N ALA A 39 40.02 -36.42 -26.20
CA ALA A 39 41.04 -36.97 -27.08
C ALA A 39 41.08 -38.49 -26.92
N GLY A 40 40.03 -39.20 -27.37
CA GLY A 40 40.07 -40.67 -27.33
C GLY A 40 38.82 -41.42 -27.78
N ILE A 41 37.61 -40.86 -27.65
CA ILE A 41 36.38 -41.55 -28.05
C ILE A 41 35.54 -40.59 -28.88
N ARG A 42 35.56 -40.76 -30.21
CA ARG A 42 34.61 -40.12 -31.12
C ARG A 42 33.22 -40.66 -30.81
N GLY A 43 32.36 -39.88 -30.15
CA GLY A 43 30.92 -40.18 -30.15
C GLY A 43 30.06 -39.78 -28.94
N THR A 44 30.57 -39.15 -27.89
CA THR A 44 29.71 -38.73 -26.76
C THR A 44 29.97 -37.27 -26.38
N THR A 45 29.13 -36.37 -26.87
CA THR A 45 28.89 -35.07 -26.21
C THR A 45 28.32 -35.37 -24.84
N THR A 46 29.16 -35.39 -23.80
CA THR A 46 28.69 -35.41 -22.41
C THR A 46 27.98 -34.09 -22.14
N GLU A 47 26.66 -34.07 -22.29
CA GLU A 47 25.81 -32.94 -21.90
C GLU A 47 25.96 -32.72 -20.39
N PHE A 48 26.63 -31.65 -20.00
CA PHE A 48 26.67 -31.17 -18.62
C PHE A 48 25.60 -30.08 -18.42
N PRO A 49 25.06 -29.90 -17.21
CA PRO A 49 24.01 -28.92 -16.98
C PRO A 49 24.52 -27.51 -17.27
N THR A 50 23.73 -26.74 -18.00
CA THR A 50 24.05 -25.36 -18.37
C THR A 50 23.00 -24.38 -17.90
N THR A 51 23.42 -23.19 -17.47
CA THR A 51 22.54 -22.09 -17.10
C THR A 51 23.03 -20.77 -17.70
N ASP A 52 22.10 -19.91 -18.11
CA ASP A 52 22.44 -18.60 -18.68
C ASP A 52 23.09 -17.66 -17.67
N LYS A 53 22.88 -17.92 -16.37
CA LYS A 53 23.50 -17.19 -15.25
C LYS A 53 24.88 -17.73 -14.85
N SER A 54 25.46 -18.64 -15.63
CA SER A 54 26.74 -19.25 -15.28
C SER A 54 27.89 -18.25 -15.30
N TYR A 55 28.81 -18.37 -14.34
CA TYR A 55 30.07 -17.62 -14.30
C TYR A 55 31.08 -18.11 -15.34
N PHE A 56 30.86 -19.30 -15.92
CA PHE A 56 31.79 -19.94 -16.86
C PHE A 56 31.40 -19.69 -18.32
N SER A 57 32.40 -19.59 -19.20
CA SER A 57 32.19 -19.29 -20.62
C SER A 57 31.42 -20.35 -21.39
N ASP A 58 31.47 -21.60 -20.94
CA ASP A 58 30.76 -22.77 -21.47
C ASP A 58 29.36 -22.96 -20.87
N ARG A 59 28.92 -22.01 -20.03
CA ARG A 59 27.63 -21.99 -19.33
C ARG A 59 27.43 -23.06 -18.27
N TYR A 60 28.48 -23.73 -17.79
CA TYR A 60 28.37 -24.77 -16.77
C TYR A 60 27.62 -24.31 -15.50
N ASP A 61 26.57 -25.03 -15.09
CA ASP A 61 25.81 -24.74 -13.86
C ASP A 61 26.48 -25.36 -12.63
N TRP A 62 27.46 -24.64 -12.07
CA TRP A 62 28.20 -25.14 -10.91
C TRP A 62 27.35 -25.27 -9.65
N GLN A 63 26.38 -24.39 -9.44
CA GLN A 63 25.58 -24.38 -8.22
C GLN A 63 24.52 -25.47 -8.25
N GLY A 64 23.80 -25.62 -9.37
CA GLY A 64 22.88 -26.74 -9.57
C GLY A 64 23.59 -28.10 -9.53
N GLU A 65 24.78 -28.21 -10.12
CA GLU A 65 25.53 -29.47 -10.09
C GLU A 65 26.07 -29.80 -8.70
N LYS A 66 26.46 -28.80 -7.91
CA LYS A 66 26.87 -28.99 -6.51
C LYS A 66 25.72 -29.58 -5.68
N GLU A 67 24.51 -29.08 -5.87
CA GLU A 67 23.31 -29.57 -5.19
C GLU A 67 22.96 -30.99 -5.65
N ARG A 68 23.01 -31.27 -6.95
CA ARG A 68 22.75 -32.60 -7.53
C ARG A 68 23.73 -33.66 -7.06
N LEU A 69 25.04 -33.36 -7.08
CA LEU A 69 26.11 -34.29 -6.70
C LEU A 69 26.26 -34.43 -5.19
N GLY A 70 25.81 -33.46 -4.40
CA GLY A 70 25.79 -33.51 -2.94
C GLY A 70 27.13 -33.93 -2.32
N ILE A 71 27.16 -35.08 -1.66
CA ILE A 71 28.36 -35.62 -1.01
C ILE A 71 29.46 -35.98 -2.03
N LEU A 72 29.11 -36.40 -3.25
CA LEU A 72 30.09 -36.74 -4.29
C LEU A 72 30.91 -35.51 -4.73
N ALA A 73 30.32 -34.32 -4.69
CA ALA A 73 30.98 -33.05 -4.99
C ALA A 73 32.07 -32.66 -3.98
N THR A 74 32.00 -33.19 -2.75
CA THR A 74 32.97 -32.89 -1.68
C THR A 74 34.30 -33.60 -1.88
N GLY A 75 34.34 -34.64 -2.73
CA GLY A 75 35.52 -35.48 -2.92
C GLY A 75 35.80 -36.46 -1.77
N ALA A 76 34.89 -36.56 -0.80
CA ALA A 76 35.00 -37.51 0.33
C ALA A 76 34.72 -38.96 -0.07
N VAL A 77 34.06 -39.18 -1.20
CA VAL A 77 33.72 -40.49 -1.75
C VAL A 77 34.50 -40.71 -3.03
N TYR A 78 35.20 -41.85 -3.13
CA TYR A 78 35.86 -42.26 -4.37
C TYR A 78 34.82 -42.75 -5.38
N VAL A 79 34.86 -42.18 -6.58
CA VAL A 79 33.98 -42.53 -7.69
C VAL A 79 34.83 -43.27 -8.72
N SER A 80 34.49 -44.52 -9.02
CA SER A 80 35.18 -45.35 -10.01
C SER A 80 34.97 -44.81 -11.43
N GLU A 81 35.86 -45.14 -12.35
CA GLU A 81 35.72 -44.77 -13.77
C GLU A 81 34.48 -45.39 -14.43
N ASP A 82 33.99 -46.50 -13.88
CA ASP A 82 32.78 -47.21 -14.33
C ASP A 82 31.47 -46.61 -13.76
N ASP A 83 31.54 -45.62 -12.88
CA ASP A 83 30.36 -44.99 -12.27
C ASP A 83 29.72 -43.97 -13.23
N GLU A 84 28.40 -44.01 -13.36
CA GLU A 84 27.63 -43.09 -14.22
C GLU A 84 27.90 -41.60 -13.90
N ASN A 85 28.23 -41.28 -12.64
CA ASN A 85 28.52 -39.91 -12.20
C ASN A 85 30.01 -39.51 -12.33
N TYR A 86 30.90 -40.41 -12.79
CA TYR A 86 32.33 -40.13 -12.89
C TYR A 86 32.63 -38.88 -13.72
N ALA A 87 32.06 -38.79 -14.92
CA ALA A 87 32.23 -37.66 -15.82
C ALA A 87 31.74 -36.33 -15.20
N SER A 88 30.57 -36.35 -14.53
CA SER A 88 30.02 -35.19 -13.83
C SER A 88 30.91 -34.72 -12.68
N VAL A 89 31.46 -35.66 -11.89
CA VAL A 89 32.37 -35.33 -10.78
C VAL A 89 33.69 -34.74 -11.30
N GLN A 90 34.22 -35.23 -12.43
CA GLN A 90 35.41 -34.66 -13.05
C GLN A 90 35.16 -33.24 -13.57
N ASN A 91 34.03 -33.03 -14.26
CA ASN A 91 33.62 -31.70 -14.72
C ASN A 91 33.42 -30.75 -13.53
N PHE A 92 32.80 -31.20 -12.44
CA PHE A 92 32.63 -30.41 -11.23
C PHE A 92 33.96 -30.02 -10.59
N LYS A 93 34.93 -30.95 -10.50
CA LYS A 93 36.28 -30.68 -9.99
C LYS A 93 37.02 -29.65 -10.84
N TYR A 94 36.96 -29.79 -12.16
CA TYR A 94 37.57 -28.87 -13.11
C TYR A 94 37.03 -27.45 -12.95
N HIS A 95 35.70 -27.28 -12.97
CA HIS A 95 35.06 -25.98 -12.81
C HIS A 95 35.29 -25.38 -11.42
N SER A 96 35.29 -26.21 -10.38
CA SER A 96 35.63 -25.76 -9.02
C SER A 96 37.07 -25.26 -8.91
N MET A 97 38.02 -25.88 -9.62
CA MET A 97 39.41 -25.41 -9.68
C MET A 97 39.50 -24.05 -10.39
N LEU A 98 38.81 -23.88 -11.52
CA LEU A 98 38.76 -22.60 -12.23
C LEU A 98 38.18 -21.48 -11.36
N LEU A 99 37.08 -21.77 -10.64
CA LEU A 99 36.44 -20.81 -9.73
C LEU A 99 37.35 -20.42 -8.57
N ARG A 100 38.01 -21.40 -7.93
CA ARG A 100 39.02 -21.14 -6.89
C ARG A 100 40.15 -20.24 -7.40
N ARG A 101 40.66 -20.52 -8.59
CA ARG A 101 41.73 -19.71 -9.21
C ARG A 101 41.25 -18.28 -9.51
N HIS A 102 40.00 -18.12 -9.96
CA HIS A 102 39.41 -16.82 -10.22
C HIS A 102 39.27 -16.00 -8.92
N ILE A 103 38.71 -16.60 -7.86
CA ILE A 103 38.56 -15.97 -6.54
C ILE A 103 39.93 -15.62 -5.94
N HIS A 104 40.92 -16.51 -6.06
CA HIS A 104 42.29 -16.25 -5.61
C HIS A 104 42.90 -15.02 -6.29
N ARG A 105 42.71 -14.90 -7.61
CA ARG A 105 43.31 -13.81 -8.39
C ARG A 105 42.61 -12.47 -8.17
N ASN A 106 41.29 -12.47 -8.19
CA ASN A 106 40.49 -11.25 -8.32
C ASN A 106 39.86 -10.78 -7.01
N HIS A 107 39.53 -11.70 -6.08
CA HIS A 107 38.78 -11.40 -4.86
C HIS A 107 39.54 -11.65 -3.55
N SER A 108 40.80 -12.12 -3.64
CA SER A 108 41.65 -12.31 -2.45
C SER A 108 42.57 -11.10 -2.22
N ASN A 109 42.75 -10.72 -0.96
CA ASN A 109 43.62 -9.61 -0.58
C ASN A 109 45.10 -10.04 -0.70
N GLY A 110 46.03 -9.09 -0.88
CA GLY A 110 47.46 -9.39 -1.11
C GLY A 110 48.11 -10.29 -0.05
N ARG A 111 47.70 -10.17 1.22
CA ARG A 111 48.15 -11.03 2.33
C ARG A 111 47.61 -12.46 2.28
N LEU A 112 46.41 -12.66 1.71
CA LEU A 112 45.80 -13.99 1.57
C LEU A 112 46.40 -14.73 0.37
N ARG A 113 46.62 -14.01 -0.74
CA ARG A 113 47.26 -14.53 -1.96
C ARG A 113 48.66 -15.09 -1.73
N SER A 114 49.43 -14.50 -0.81
CA SER A 114 50.79 -14.97 -0.49
C SER A 114 50.84 -16.15 0.49
N ARG A 115 49.77 -16.39 1.25
CA ARG A 115 49.72 -17.43 2.30
C ARG A 115 49.05 -18.72 1.87
N ILE A 116 48.10 -18.63 0.94
CA ILE A 116 47.19 -19.73 0.61
C ILE A 116 47.27 -19.99 -0.90
N LYS A 117 47.37 -21.26 -1.28
CA LYS A 117 47.30 -21.68 -2.69
C LYS A 117 45.84 -21.74 -3.16
N PRO A 118 45.55 -21.57 -4.47
CA PRO A 118 44.17 -21.60 -4.98
C PRO A 118 43.36 -22.83 -4.54
N GLU A 119 43.98 -24.01 -4.47
CA GLU A 119 43.32 -25.28 -4.11
C GLU A 119 42.79 -25.29 -2.66
N GLN A 120 43.35 -24.44 -1.80
CA GLN A 120 42.99 -24.33 -0.38
C GLN A 120 41.82 -23.34 -0.14
N ILE A 121 41.30 -22.68 -1.18
CA ILE A 121 40.12 -21.82 -1.07
C ILE A 121 38.89 -22.70 -0.87
N ASN A 122 38.22 -22.52 0.27
CA ASN A 122 36.91 -23.11 0.51
C ASN A 122 35.83 -22.27 -0.18
N LEU A 123 35.17 -22.83 -1.18
CA LEU A 123 34.12 -22.18 -1.95
C LEU A 123 32.83 -21.98 -1.12
N ASP A 124 32.63 -22.76 -0.04
CA ASP A 124 31.47 -22.61 0.85
C ASP A 124 31.47 -21.32 1.65
N ASN A 125 32.64 -20.68 1.76
CA ASN A 125 32.81 -19.40 2.45
C ASN A 125 32.38 -18.21 1.59
N TYR A 126 31.95 -18.42 0.34
CA TYR A 126 31.59 -17.35 -0.59
C TYR A 126 30.14 -17.45 -1.03
N GLU A 127 29.46 -16.31 -1.08
CA GLU A 127 28.21 -16.13 -1.81
C GLU A 127 28.52 -15.40 -3.11
N ILE A 128 28.19 -16.01 -4.24
CA ILE A 128 28.59 -15.53 -5.56
C ILE A 128 27.35 -15.02 -6.29
N TYR A 129 27.33 -13.73 -6.60
CA TYR A 129 26.25 -13.09 -7.35
C TYR A 129 26.73 -12.75 -8.77
N THR A 130 25.84 -12.79 -9.76
CA THR A 130 26.19 -12.44 -11.15
C THR A 130 26.18 -10.94 -11.41
N SER A 131 25.41 -10.17 -10.63
CA SER A 131 25.29 -8.71 -10.70
C SER A 131 25.03 -8.09 -9.32
N GLU A 132 25.21 -6.77 -9.22
CA GLU A 132 24.82 -6.00 -8.02
C GLU A 132 23.32 -6.08 -7.76
N ASP A 133 22.48 -6.01 -8.79
CA ASP A 133 21.01 -6.12 -8.66
C ASP A 133 20.59 -7.46 -8.05
N GLU A 134 21.26 -8.56 -8.41
CA GLU A 134 21.01 -9.88 -7.83
C GLU A 134 21.42 -9.93 -6.35
N SER A 135 22.49 -9.23 -5.97
CA SER A 135 22.90 -9.09 -4.57
C SER A 135 21.89 -8.28 -3.75
N PHE A 136 21.24 -7.28 -4.34
CA PHE A 136 20.16 -6.53 -3.69
C PHE A 136 18.87 -7.33 -3.60
N GLY A 137 18.59 -8.23 -4.56
CA GLY A 137 17.47 -9.16 -4.49
C GLY A 137 17.51 -10.12 -3.29
N ALA A 138 18.69 -10.31 -2.67
CA ALA A 138 18.84 -11.07 -1.43
C ALA A 138 18.36 -10.30 -0.18
N VAL A 139 18.19 -8.98 -0.26
CA VAL A 139 17.60 -8.18 0.81
C VAL A 139 16.08 -8.39 0.79
N GLY A 140 15.55 -9.01 1.85
CA GLY A 140 14.12 -9.28 1.98
C GLY A 140 13.26 -8.01 1.97
N ASN A 141 11.98 -8.17 1.61
CA ASN A 141 11.02 -7.07 1.66
C ASN A 141 10.75 -6.65 3.11
N LEU A 142 10.53 -5.36 3.32
CA LEU A 142 10.02 -4.86 4.61
C LEU A 142 8.65 -5.47 4.88
N THR A 143 8.50 -6.05 6.07
CA THR A 143 7.24 -6.58 6.58
C THR A 143 6.96 -5.95 7.93
N ASP A 144 5.68 -5.67 8.21
CA ASP A 144 5.27 -5.16 9.51
C ASP A 144 5.63 -6.18 10.60
N GLN A 145 6.37 -5.74 11.62
CA GLN A 145 6.71 -6.60 12.77
C GLN A 145 5.51 -6.80 13.70
N GLU A 146 4.60 -5.82 13.74
CA GLU A 146 3.40 -5.82 14.58
C GLU A 146 2.18 -5.48 13.75
N GLN A 147 1.01 -5.96 14.19
CA GLN A 147 -0.26 -5.64 13.54
C GLN A 147 -0.76 -4.26 13.98
N ASP A 148 -1.01 -3.37 13.02
CA ASP A 148 -1.64 -2.08 13.28
C ASP A 148 -3.03 -2.26 13.90
N PHE A 149 -3.33 -1.41 14.89
CA PHE A 149 -4.64 -1.37 15.53
C PHE A 149 -5.09 0.07 15.81
N ILE A 150 -6.39 0.27 15.89
CA ILE A 150 -7.00 1.49 16.46
C ILE A 150 -7.51 1.21 17.87
N GLU A 151 -7.40 2.19 18.77
CA GLU A 151 -7.94 2.12 20.12
C GLU A 151 -9.16 3.04 20.25
N LEU A 152 -10.29 2.48 20.69
CA LEU A 152 -11.53 3.25 20.90
C LEU A 152 -11.92 3.26 22.38
N HIS A 153 -12.15 4.46 22.92
CA HIS A 153 -12.56 4.65 24.31
C HIS A 153 -14.08 4.69 24.47
N THR A 154 -14.82 5.22 23.49
CA THR A 154 -16.25 5.52 23.64
C THR A 154 -17.15 4.52 22.92
N LYS A 155 -18.31 4.22 23.53
CA LYS A 155 -19.37 3.41 22.89
C LYS A 155 -19.89 4.06 21.60
N ASP A 156 -19.84 5.37 21.51
CA ASP A 156 -20.27 6.10 20.31
C ASP A 156 -19.30 5.87 19.16
N ALA A 157 -17.98 5.92 19.38
CA ALA A 157 -17.00 5.59 18.35
C ALA A 157 -17.11 4.12 17.91
N VAL A 158 -17.30 3.20 18.86
CA VAL A 158 -17.55 1.78 18.54
C VAL A 158 -18.80 1.63 17.67
N ARG A 159 -19.87 2.37 17.94
CA ARG A 159 -21.09 2.36 17.10
C ARG A 159 -20.86 2.97 15.72
N LEU A 160 -20.03 4.02 15.62
CA LEU A 160 -19.66 4.61 14.33
C LEU A 160 -18.81 3.64 13.50
N TRP A 161 -17.91 2.89 14.15
CA TRP A 161 -17.15 1.80 13.54
C TRP A 161 -18.06 0.68 13.03
N THR A 162 -18.92 0.13 13.90
CA THR A 162 -19.73 -1.05 13.55
C THR A 162 -20.90 -0.73 12.62
N GLY A 163 -21.51 0.45 12.80
CA GLY A 163 -22.78 0.81 12.20
C GLY A 163 -23.98 0.14 12.88
N LYS A 164 -25.17 0.35 12.31
CA LYS A 164 -26.37 -0.43 12.60
C LYS A 164 -26.85 -1.07 11.31
N ASN A 165 -26.55 -2.35 11.12
CA ASN A 165 -26.80 -3.06 9.86
C ASN A 165 -27.92 -4.13 9.93
N ASP A 166 -28.68 -4.20 11.03
CA ASP A 166 -29.78 -5.15 11.15
C ASP A 166 -30.90 -4.82 10.13
N LYS A 167 -31.29 -5.81 9.32
CA LYS A 167 -32.35 -5.71 8.31
C LYS A 167 -33.70 -5.32 8.93
N LYS A 168 -33.95 -5.70 10.20
CA LYS A 168 -35.18 -5.37 10.94
C LYS A 168 -35.32 -3.87 11.23
N LEU A 169 -34.23 -3.10 11.12
CA LEU A 169 -34.23 -1.67 11.43
C LEU A 169 -34.73 -0.79 10.27
N GLY A 170 -34.91 -1.34 9.06
CA GLY A 170 -35.38 -0.59 7.90
C GLY A 170 -34.58 0.70 7.66
N HIS A 171 -35.26 1.84 7.65
CA HIS A 171 -34.68 3.18 7.46
C HIS A 171 -33.77 3.66 8.62
N LYS A 172 -33.76 2.97 9.77
CA LYS A 172 -32.86 3.28 10.90
C LYS A 172 -31.49 2.63 10.75
N ARG A 173 -31.27 1.89 9.66
CA ARG A 173 -30.00 1.28 9.30
C ARG A 173 -29.01 2.36 8.87
N TYR A 174 -27.74 2.24 9.28
CA TYR A 174 -26.67 3.06 8.75
C TYR A 174 -25.36 2.27 8.68
N ALA A 175 -24.56 2.58 7.65
CA ALA A 175 -23.27 1.95 7.45
C ALA A 175 -22.25 2.40 8.52
N GLY A 176 -21.50 1.45 9.07
CA GLY A 176 -20.34 1.73 9.92
C GLY A 176 -19.08 1.91 9.09
N ILE A 177 -18.05 2.54 9.67
CA ILE A 177 -16.77 2.76 8.99
C ILE A 177 -16.15 1.44 8.51
N GLN A 178 -16.30 0.35 9.28
CA GLN A 178 -15.83 -0.97 8.87
C GLN A 178 -16.38 -1.43 7.51
N TYR A 179 -17.60 -0.98 7.17
CA TYR A 179 -18.26 -1.30 5.92
C TYR A 179 -17.99 -0.25 4.84
N VAL A 180 -17.77 1.01 5.23
CA VAL A 180 -17.46 2.10 4.32
C VAL A 180 -16.06 1.98 3.71
N ILE A 181 -15.08 1.47 4.47
CA ILE A 181 -13.71 1.24 3.97
C ILE A 181 -13.69 0.41 2.68
N PRO A 182 -14.22 -0.84 2.64
CA PRO A 182 -14.20 -1.63 1.41
C PRO A 182 -15.02 -1.02 0.28
N LEU A 183 -16.07 -0.24 0.58
CA LEU A 183 -16.82 0.49 -0.44
C LEU A 183 -16.00 1.61 -1.07
N SER A 184 -15.21 2.33 -0.28
CA SER A 184 -14.31 3.36 -0.78
C SER A 184 -13.25 2.77 -1.74
N ILE A 185 -12.70 1.59 -1.40
CA ILE A 185 -11.78 0.83 -2.27
C ILE A 185 -12.49 0.42 -3.56
N GLN A 186 -13.74 -0.01 -3.47
CA GLN A 186 -14.52 -0.34 -4.66
C GLN A 186 -14.66 0.86 -5.60
N ILE A 187 -15.06 2.03 -5.09
CA ILE A 187 -15.20 3.24 -5.91
C ILE A 187 -13.84 3.61 -6.52
N TRP A 188 -12.75 3.48 -5.76
CA TRP A 188 -11.40 3.72 -6.26
C TRP A 188 -11.01 2.79 -7.40
N ASN A 189 -11.32 1.50 -7.30
CA ASN A 189 -11.07 0.55 -8.39
C ASN A 189 -11.90 0.89 -9.64
N GLU A 190 -13.13 1.37 -9.49
CA GLU A 190 -13.93 1.82 -10.64
C GLU A 190 -13.34 3.10 -11.27
N ALA A 191 -12.88 4.05 -10.46
CA ALA A 191 -12.20 5.25 -10.95
C ALA A 191 -10.92 4.90 -11.71
N ARG A 192 -10.12 3.96 -11.18
CA ARG A 192 -8.93 3.40 -11.85
C ARG A 192 -9.26 2.72 -13.18
N ASN A 193 -10.46 2.17 -13.31
CA ASN A 193 -10.96 1.59 -14.56
C ASN A 193 -11.61 2.63 -15.49
N ASN A 194 -11.20 3.91 -15.37
CA ASN A 194 -11.65 5.05 -16.18
C ASN A 194 -13.16 5.31 -16.10
N ASN A 195 -13.77 5.11 -14.94
CA ASN A 195 -15.15 5.54 -14.70
C ASN A 195 -15.16 6.99 -14.16
N PRO A 196 -15.61 7.99 -14.95
CA PRO A 196 -15.58 9.39 -14.55
C PRO A 196 -16.53 9.71 -13.39
N PHE A 197 -17.65 8.99 -13.27
CA PHE A 197 -18.58 9.16 -12.14
C PHE A 197 -18.03 8.58 -10.85
N ALA A 198 -17.26 7.50 -10.93
CA ALA A 198 -16.55 6.97 -9.76
C ALA A 198 -15.44 7.94 -9.31
N TYR A 199 -14.75 8.58 -10.24
CA TYR A 199 -13.78 9.63 -9.94
C TYR A 199 -14.44 10.83 -9.24
N ALA A 200 -15.55 11.33 -9.79
CA ALA A 200 -16.34 12.41 -9.19
C ALA A 200 -16.83 12.05 -7.78
N ALA A 201 -17.34 10.82 -7.60
CA ALA A 201 -17.78 10.34 -6.29
C ALA A 201 -16.63 10.26 -5.28
N LEU A 202 -15.43 9.83 -5.69
CA LEU A 202 -14.26 9.83 -4.80
C LEU A 202 -13.88 11.24 -4.37
N LEU A 203 -13.84 12.19 -5.31
CA LEU A 203 -13.52 13.58 -5.00
C LEU A 203 -14.51 14.19 -4.00
N ALA A 204 -15.81 13.92 -4.19
CA ALA A 204 -16.85 14.34 -3.25
C ALA A 204 -16.64 13.71 -1.86
N ILE A 205 -16.31 12.42 -1.79
CA ILE A 205 -16.02 11.73 -0.53
C ILE A 205 -14.81 12.33 0.18
N GLU A 206 -13.71 12.58 -0.53
CA GLU A 206 -12.50 13.19 0.04
C GLU A 206 -12.79 14.59 0.58
N THR A 207 -13.52 15.40 -0.19
CA THR A 207 -13.89 16.77 0.19
C THR A 207 -14.79 16.80 1.42
N GLU A 208 -15.83 15.94 1.46
CA GLU A 208 -16.71 15.80 2.61
C GLU A 208 -15.94 15.31 3.85
N LEU A 209 -15.06 14.32 3.68
CA LEU A 209 -14.26 13.75 4.76
C LEU A 209 -13.30 14.79 5.35
N ASP A 210 -12.57 15.50 4.51
CA ASP A 210 -11.66 16.57 4.94
C ASP A 210 -12.39 17.68 5.69
N THR A 211 -13.56 18.09 5.17
CA THR A 211 -14.39 19.11 5.80
C THR A 211 -14.85 18.66 7.18
N LEU A 212 -15.31 17.40 7.28
CA LEU A 212 -15.75 16.83 8.55
C LEU A 212 -14.60 16.69 9.55
N ILE A 213 -13.44 16.20 9.13
CA ILE A 213 -12.25 16.09 9.99
C ILE A 213 -11.81 17.48 10.50
N LYS A 214 -11.74 18.48 9.61
CA LYS A 214 -11.41 19.86 10.00
C LYS A 214 -12.41 20.41 11.01
N TYR A 215 -13.69 20.18 10.78
CA TYR A 215 -14.75 20.59 11.68
C TYR A 215 -14.60 19.93 13.07
N LEU A 216 -14.43 18.61 13.14
CA LEU A 216 -14.20 17.91 14.41
C LEU A 216 -12.96 18.43 15.15
N LYS A 217 -11.85 18.67 14.44
CA LYS A 217 -10.63 19.25 15.02
C LYS A 217 -10.88 20.62 15.63
N ALA A 218 -11.62 21.49 14.95
CA ALA A 218 -11.99 22.80 15.49
C ALA A 218 -12.83 22.67 16.76
N GLN A 219 -13.84 21.78 16.76
CA GLN A 219 -14.68 21.55 17.94
C GLN A 219 -13.89 20.99 19.14
N ILE A 220 -12.94 20.07 18.89
CA ILE A 220 -12.02 19.57 19.93
C ILE A 220 -11.19 20.71 20.51
N GLN A 221 -10.60 21.56 19.66
CA GLN A 221 -9.78 22.68 20.10
C GLN A 221 -10.55 23.67 20.98
N ILE A 222 -11.80 23.97 20.64
CA ILE A 222 -12.67 24.86 21.44
C ILE A 222 -12.90 24.26 22.83
N LEU A 223 -13.35 23.00 22.91
CA LEU A 223 -13.61 22.32 24.19
C LEU A 223 -12.31 22.14 25.01
N GLN A 224 -11.20 21.83 24.36
CA GLN A 224 -9.91 21.73 25.02
C GLN A 224 -9.46 23.08 25.61
N THR A 225 -9.64 24.17 24.87
CA THR A 225 -9.26 25.52 25.31
C THR A 225 -10.06 25.95 26.52
N GLN A 226 -11.39 25.75 26.51
CA GLN A 226 -12.21 26.08 27.67
C GLN A 226 -11.84 25.20 28.89
N LEU A 227 -11.59 23.89 28.69
CA LEU A 227 -11.16 23.01 29.77
C LEU A 227 -9.82 23.45 30.38
N ASN A 228 -8.89 23.91 29.55
CA ASN A 228 -7.61 24.44 29.99
C ASN A 228 -7.77 25.74 30.79
N LYS A 229 -8.69 26.64 30.39
CA LYS A 229 -9.03 27.84 31.17
C LYS A 229 -9.57 27.47 32.56
N ILE A 230 -10.43 26.44 32.65
CA ILE A 230 -10.91 25.92 33.94
C ILE A 230 -9.73 25.40 34.78
N ASN A 231 -8.83 24.62 34.17
CA ASN A 231 -7.65 24.08 34.86
C ASN A 231 -6.72 25.16 35.42
N GLN A 232 -6.61 26.29 34.74
CA GLN A 232 -5.82 27.44 35.19
C GLN A 232 -6.40 28.14 36.42
N THR A 233 -7.69 27.94 36.74
CA THR A 233 -8.30 28.48 37.98
C THR A 233 -7.96 27.66 39.23
N GLY A 234 -7.19 26.56 39.08
CA GLY A 234 -6.84 25.63 40.16
C GLY A 234 -7.74 24.39 40.25
N ILE A 235 -8.78 24.29 39.40
CA ILE A 235 -9.65 23.11 39.33
C ILE A 235 -9.08 22.13 38.29
N HIS A 236 -8.41 21.08 38.73
CA HIS A 236 -7.84 20.08 37.81
C HIS A 236 -8.90 19.11 37.26
N VAL A 237 -9.36 19.38 36.04
CA VAL A 237 -10.29 18.54 35.28
C VAL A 237 -9.53 17.73 34.21
N SER A 238 -9.36 16.43 34.47
CA SER A 238 -8.83 15.49 33.49
C SER A 238 -9.88 15.04 32.47
N LEU A 239 -9.45 14.88 31.20
CA LEU A 239 -10.27 14.29 30.14
C LEU A 239 -10.66 12.84 30.48
N ARG A 240 -11.92 12.49 30.29
CA ARG A 240 -12.41 11.14 30.60
C ARG A 240 -11.78 10.10 29.65
N VAL A 241 -11.32 9.00 30.22
CA VAL A 241 -10.78 7.84 29.51
C VAL A 241 -11.53 6.58 29.94
N ASN A 242 -11.78 5.68 28.99
CA ASN A 242 -12.13 4.31 29.32
C ASN A 242 -10.83 3.53 29.55
N LYS A 243 -10.73 2.82 30.70
CA LYS A 243 -9.56 2.00 31.04
C LYS A 243 -9.50 0.72 30.20
N ASP A 244 -10.66 0.19 29.83
CA ASP A 244 -10.80 -1.02 29.03
C ASP A 244 -11.13 -0.62 27.57
N THR A 245 -10.13 -0.07 26.88
CA THR A 245 -10.28 0.33 25.47
C THR A 245 -10.50 -0.88 24.56
N ILE A 246 -11.25 -0.67 23.49
CA ILE A 246 -11.39 -1.68 22.45
C ILE A 246 -10.28 -1.47 21.43
N LYS A 247 -9.41 -2.47 21.28
CA LYS A 247 -8.38 -2.51 20.24
C LYS A 247 -8.92 -3.26 19.03
N ILE A 248 -8.91 -2.62 17.87
CA ILE A 248 -9.42 -3.22 16.63
C ILE A 248 -8.26 -3.28 15.65
N PRO A 249 -7.86 -4.48 15.17
CA PRO A 249 -6.83 -4.60 14.16
C PRO A 249 -7.30 -3.98 12.85
N VAL A 250 -6.43 -3.23 12.20
CA VAL A 250 -6.73 -2.54 10.93
C VAL A 250 -5.63 -2.80 9.92
N ARG A 251 -6.01 -2.92 8.65
CA ARG A 251 -5.06 -2.96 7.54
C ARG A 251 -5.65 -2.14 6.41
N VAL A 252 -5.31 -0.86 6.39
CA VAL A 252 -5.90 0.11 5.46
C VAL A 252 -4.84 1.05 4.93
N ALA A 253 -5.06 1.55 3.71
CA ALA A 253 -4.22 2.56 3.08
C ALA A 253 -5.09 3.72 2.58
N ASN A 254 -4.46 4.86 2.29
CA ASN A 254 -5.06 6.01 1.63
C ASN A 254 -6.37 6.49 2.31
N LEU A 255 -7.48 6.55 1.58
CA LEU A 255 -8.78 6.98 2.09
C LEU A 255 -9.24 6.14 3.30
N GLY A 256 -8.85 4.86 3.38
CA GLY A 256 -9.09 4.03 4.55
C GLY A 256 -8.42 4.58 5.81
N PHE A 257 -7.20 5.12 5.68
CA PHE A 257 -6.49 5.76 6.80
C PHE A 257 -7.17 7.07 7.23
N GLN A 258 -7.63 7.89 6.29
CA GLN A 258 -8.39 9.11 6.61
C GLN A 258 -9.72 8.81 7.32
N LEU A 259 -10.39 7.70 6.95
CA LEU A 259 -11.57 7.22 7.67
C LEU A 259 -11.26 6.80 9.12
N LEU A 260 -10.07 6.23 9.37
CA LEU A 260 -9.61 5.96 10.72
C LEU A 260 -9.30 7.26 11.49
N GLU A 261 -8.70 8.26 10.84
CA GLU A 261 -8.48 9.58 11.44
C GLU A 261 -9.81 10.20 11.88
N LEU A 262 -10.84 10.20 11.02
CA LEU A 262 -12.19 10.64 11.37
C LEU A 262 -12.72 9.91 12.61
N LEU A 263 -12.55 8.59 12.67
CA LEU A 263 -13.00 7.78 13.81
C LEU A 263 -12.28 8.15 15.11
N THR A 264 -10.96 8.35 15.07
CA THR A 264 -10.18 8.73 16.24
C THR A 264 -10.52 10.13 16.74
N MET A 265 -10.71 11.09 15.83
CA MET A 265 -11.15 12.46 16.17
C MET A 265 -12.57 12.44 16.76
N TYR A 266 -13.46 11.63 16.20
CA TYR A 266 -14.80 11.46 16.75
C TYR A 266 -14.77 10.86 18.16
N ASP A 267 -13.94 9.84 18.41
CA ASP A 267 -13.77 9.24 19.74
C ASP A 267 -13.25 10.25 20.77
N GLU A 268 -12.25 11.05 20.38
CA GLU A 268 -11.71 12.13 21.21
C GLU A 268 -12.77 13.19 21.55
N LEU A 269 -13.49 13.69 20.54
CA LEU A 269 -14.55 14.66 20.76
C LEU A 269 -15.63 14.10 21.70
N MET A 270 -16.02 12.84 21.54
CA MET A 270 -16.99 12.22 22.44
C MET A 270 -16.48 12.17 23.88
N ARG A 271 -15.18 11.94 24.10
CA ARG A 271 -14.58 12.02 25.45
C ARG A 271 -14.67 13.41 26.05
N TYR A 272 -14.45 14.46 25.25
CA TYR A 272 -14.67 15.84 25.68
C TYR A 272 -16.15 16.06 26.03
N CYS A 273 -17.07 15.72 25.12
CA CYS A 273 -18.50 15.88 25.37
C CYS A 273 -18.94 15.18 26.65
N TYR A 274 -18.50 13.94 26.87
CA TYR A 274 -18.81 13.22 28.11
C TYR A 274 -18.13 13.80 29.34
N THR A 275 -16.95 14.40 29.22
CA THR A 275 -16.30 15.08 30.36
C THR A 275 -17.16 16.26 30.82
N TYR A 276 -17.60 17.09 29.88
CA TYR A 276 -18.46 18.24 30.14
C TYR A 276 -19.81 17.83 30.71
N LEU A 277 -20.53 16.91 30.04
CA LEU A 277 -21.86 16.47 30.46
C LEU A 277 -21.87 15.85 31.86
N ASN A 278 -20.87 15.02 32.20
CA ASN A 278 -20.84 14.35 33.49
C ASN A 278 -20.40 15.26 34.63
N LYS A 279 -19.54 16.24 34.35
CA LYS A 279 -19.10 17.22 35.34
C LYS A 279 -20.01 18.45 35.39
N LYS A 280 -21.06 18.48 34.56
CA LYS A 280 -21.99 19.61 34.41
C LYS A 280 -21.26 20.92 34.10
N ILE A 281 -20.25 20.85 33.22
CA ILE A 281 -19.55 22.03 32.72
C ILE A 281 -20.38 22.57 31.56
N GLU A 282 -20.84 23.81 31.69
CA GLU A 282 -21.55 24.53 30.63
C GLU A 282 -20.55 25.18 29.67
N LEU A 283 -20.97 25.40 28.42
CA LEU A 283 -20.18 26.19 27.48
C LEU A 283 -20.20 27.65 27.95
N ASN A 284 -19.05 28.32 27.91
CA ASN A 284 -19.01 29.77 28.10
C ASN A 284 -19.44 30.49 26.81
N GLU A 285 -19.73 31.78 26.89
CA GLU A 285 -20.20 32.60 25.76
C GLU A 285 -19.30 32.46 24.52
N GLU A 286 -17.98 32.54 24.70
CA GLU A 286 -16.98 32.36 23.64
C GLU A 286 -17.07 30.97 22.96
N SER A 287 -17.31 29.91 23.74
CA SER A 287 -17.46 28.56 23.17
C SER A 287 -18.83 28.37 22.52
N VAL A 288 -19.89 29.00 23.01
CA VAL A 288 -21.20 28.98 22.34
C VAL A 288 -21.08 29.65 20.97
N GLU A 289 -20.47 30.82 20.90
CA GLU A 289 -20.21 31.53 19.64
C GLU A 289 -19.34 30.71 18.67
N ALA A 290 -18.23 30.14 19.17
CA ALA A 290 -17.29 29.40 18.32
C ALA A 290 -17.82 28.03 17.86
N THR A 291 -18.59 27.33 18.71
CA THR A 291 -19.18 26.03 18.35
C THR A 291 -20.47 26.17 17.54
N GLY A 292 -21.21 27.27 17.73
CA GLY A 292 -22.54 27.47 17.17
C GLY A 292 -23.64 26.66 17.86
N PHE A 293 -23.40 26.17 19.09
CA PHE A 293 -24.38 25.41 19.86
C PHE A 293 -24.53 25.95 21.27
N ASP A 294 -25.76 25.96 21.78
CA ASP A 294 -26.06 26.42 23.13
C ASP A 294 -25.58 25.42 24.20
N SER A 295 -25.33 24.17 23.81
CA SER A 295 -24.84 23.14 24.72
C SER A 295 -23.98 22.07 24.07
N VAL A 296 -23.13 21.44 24.90
CA VAL A 296 -22.36 20.25 24.51
C VAL A 296 -23.25 19.08 24.10
N PHE A 297 -24.48 19.00 24.62
CA PHE A 297 -25.43 17.96 24.23
C PHE A 297 -25.85 18.10 22.76
N GLU A 298 -26.12 19.32 22.32
CA GLU A 298 -26.49 19.63 20.94
C GLU A 298 -25.32 19.39 19.99
N LEU A 299 -24.12 19.88 20.34
CA LEU A 299 -22.89 19.61 19.60
C LEU A 299 -22.67 18.10 19.42
N LYS A 300 -22.78 17.32 20.51
CA LYS A 300 -22.66 15.85 20.48
C LYS A 300 -23.66 15.22 19.52
N LYS A 301 -24.92 15.66 19.56
CA LYS A 301 -26.00 15.13 18.71
C LYS A 301 -25.74 15.47 17.24
N HIS A 302 -25.37 16.71 16.95
CA HIS A 302 -25.06 17.18 15.61
C HIS A 302 -23.90 16.38 15.00
N VAL A 303 -22.75 16.34 15.67
CA VAL A 303 -21.56 15.63 15.18
C VAL A 303 -21.82 14.14 14.97
N SER A 304 -22.57 13.51 15.89
CA SER A 304 -22.98 12.11 15.73
C SER A 304 -23.87 11.89 14.52
N SER A 305 -24.71 12.86 14.17
CA SER A 305 -25.54 12.81 12.96
C SER A 305 -24.69 13.00 11.71
N SER A 306 -23.83 14.02 11.68
CA SER A 306 -22.98 14.35 10.54
C SER A 306 -22.06 13.19 10.14
N CYS A 307 -21.43 12.52 11.11
CA CYS A 307 -20.59 11.35 10.83
C CYS A 307 -21.39 10.16 10.26
N ARG A 308 -22.63 9.96 10.73
CA ARG A 308 -23.51 8.90 10.20
C ARG A 308 -23.99 9.21 8.80
N ILE A 309 -24.36 10.47 8.54
CA ILE A 309 -24.77 10.96 7.22
C ILE A 309 -23.62 10.76 6.23
N PHE A 310 -22.40 11.15 6.60
CA PHE A 310 -21.21 10.91 5.77
C PHE A 310 -21.05 9.43 5.40
N ASN A 311 -21.07 8.52 6.38
CA ASN A 311 -20.96 7.08 6.09
C ASN A 311 -22.08 6.59 5.15
N GLN A 312 -23.29 7.10 5.35
CA GLN A 312 -24.45 6.76 4.54
C GLN A 312 -24.32 7.32 3.10
N ASN A 313 -23.74 8.50 2.92
CA ASN A 313 -23.44 9.07 1.62
C ASN A 313 -22.42 8.23 0.85
N VAL A 314 -21.34 7.77 1.52
CA VAL A 314 -20.37 6.86 0.87
C VAL A 314 -21.05 5.57 0.44
N TYR A 315 -21.92 5.00 1.30
CA TYR A 315 -22.71 3.82 0.96
C TYR A 315 -23.56 4.06 -0.29
N HIS A 316 -24.31 5.15 -0.32
CA HIS A 316 -25.18 5.49 -1.45
C HIS A 316 -24.39 5.69 -2.74
N ARG A 317 -23.26 6.41 -2.70
CA ARG A 317 -22.36 6.57 -3.85
C ARG A 317 -21.89 5.23 -4.37
N ALA A 318 -21.44 4.32 -3.50
CA ALA A 318 -21.02 3.00 -3.93
C ALA A 318 -22.17 2.20 -4.58
N MET A 319 -23.39 2.27 -4.05
CA MET A 319 -24.54 1.59 -4.66
C MET A 319 -24.91 2.19 -6.02
N LYS A 320 -24.87 3.51 -6.15
CA LYS A 320 -25.14 4.24 -7.39
C LYS A 320 -24.10 3.89 -8.48
N ILE A 321 -22.82 3.82 -8.12
CA ILE A 321 -21.76 3.35 -9.04
C ILE A 321 -21.97 1.88 -9.45
N ARG A 322 -22.45 1.02 -8.54
CA ARG A 322 -22.78 -0.38 -8.91
C ARG A 322 -23.90 -0.45 -9.94
N SER A 323 -24.97 0.32 -9.79
CA SER A 323 -26.04 0.36 -10.79
C SER A 323 -25.57 0.89 -12.15
N LEU A 324 -24.55 1.75 -12.18
CA LEU A 324 -23.98 2.22 -13.44
C LEU A 324 -23.12 1.18 -14.18
N LYS A 325 -22.73 0.06 -13.54
CA LYS A 325 -21.92 -0.97 -14.23
C LYS A 325 -22.64 -1.58 -15.42
N GLU A 326 -23.96 -1.67 -15.36
CA GLU A 326 -24.80 -2.20 -16.45
C GLU A 326 -24.88 -1.22 -17.64
N ILE A 327 -24.69 0.08 -17.40
CA ILE A 327 -24.83 1.15 -18.40
C ILE A 327 -23.55 1.35 -19.23
N LYS A 328 -22.43 0.66 -18.92
CA LYS A 328 -21.12 0.82 -19.58
C LYS A 328 -20.69 2.30 -19.65
N CYS A 329 -20.38 2.86 -18.49
CA CYS A 329 -20.12 4.30 -18.32
C CYS A 329 -18.63 4.67 -18.25
N ARG A 330 -17.71 3.83 -18.74
CA ARG A 330 -16.28 4.15 -18.71
C ARG A 330 -15.95 5.11 -19.84
N CYS A 331 -14.91 5.94 -19.69
CA CYS A 331 -14.48 6.87 -20.73
C CYS A 331 -14.34 6.24 -22.13
N PRO A 332 -13.79 5.02 -22.31
CA PRO A 332 -13.77 4.36 -23.62
C PRO A 332 -15.17 4.01 -24.15
N ASP A 333 -16.11 3.65 -23.27
CA ASP A 333 -17.49 3.36 -23.67
C ASP A 333 -18.18 4.65 -24.15
N LEU A 334 -17.96 5.77 -23.47
CA LEU A 334 -18.49 7.09 -23.86
C LEU A 334 -17.94 7.57 -25.20
N LEU A 335 -16.65 7.36 -25.46
CA LEU A 335 -16.03 7.71 -26.75
C LEU A 335 -16.55 6.87 -27.92
N ASN A 336 -17.02 5.65 -27.65
CA ASN A 336 -17.55 4.73 -28.66
C ASN A 336 -19.09 4.77 -28.75
N ASP A 337 -19.76 5.66 -28.01
CA ASP A 337 -21.22 5.80 -28.03
C ASP A 337 -21.69 6.61 -29.25
N VAL A 338 -21.67 5.96 -30.42
CA VAL A 338 -22.07 6.57 -31.70
C VAL A 338 -23.56 6.94 -31.71
N ASP A 339 -24.39 6.10 -31.10
CA ASP A 339 -25.86 6.26 -31.10
C ASP A 339 -26.37 7.20 -29.99
N GLY A 340 -25.53 7.53 -29.00
CA GLY A 340 -25.86 8.46 -27.91
C GLY A 340 -26.73 7.86 -26.80
N GLU A 341 -27.05 6.56 -26.87
CA GLU A 341 -27.97 5.88 -25.94
C GLU A 341 -27.41 5.86 -24.50
N ILE A 342 -26.08 5.70 -24.36
CA ILE A 342 -25.41 5.72 -23.06
C ILE A 342 -25.50 7.13 -22.48
N GLY A 343 -25.25 8.14 -23.30
CA GLY A 343 -25.29 9.55 -22.92
C GLY A 343 -26.66 9.99 -22.40
N GLU A 344 -27.74 9.56 -23.06
CA GLU A 344 -29.12 9.87 -22.63
C GLU A 344 -29.47 9.22 -21.28
N LYS A 345 -29.13 7.94 -21.09
CA LYS A 345 -29.36 7.24 -19.81
C LYS A 345 -28.59 7.89 -18.67
N LEU A 346 -27.35 8.28 -18.91
CA LEU A 346 -26.52 8.98 -17.94
C LEU A 346 -27.06 10.39 -17.64
N SER A 347 -27.56 11.11 -18.66
CA SER A 347 -28.21 12.42 -18.50
C SER A 347 -29.41 12.33 -17.55
N GLN A 348 -30.25 11.30 -17.72
CA GLN A 348 -31.37 11.04 -16.81
C GLN A 348 -30.89 10.73 -15.39
N ALA A 349 -29.82 9.95 -15.24
CA ALA A 349 -29.23 9.64 -13.93
C ALA A 349 -28.68 10.90 -13.22
N VAL A 350 -28.01 11.80 -13.95
CA VAL A 350 -27.53 13.08 -13.42
C VAL A 350 -28.71 13.97 -13.01
N LYS A 351 -29.74 14.12 -13.87
CA LYS A 351 -30.95 14.90 -13.56
C LYS A 351 -31.71 14.37 -12.35
N ALA A 352 -31.75 13.05 -12.18
CA ALA A 352 -32.36 12.39 -11.03
C ALA A 352 -31.50 12.45 -9.75
N LYS A 353 -30.34 13.14 -9.76
CA LYS A 353 -29.37 13.18 -8.65
C LYS A 353 -28.90 11.79 -8.22
N MET A 354 -28.91 10.83 -9.15
CA MET A 354 -28.45 9.46 -8.91
C MET A 354 -26.93 9.39 -8.91
N VAL A 355 -26.23 10.28 -9.63
CA VAL A 355 -24.77 10.35 -9.63
C VAL A 355 -24.31 11.80 -9.56
N GLU A 356 -23.07 12.00 -9.12
CA GLU A 356 -22.47 13.33 -9.11
C GLU A 356 -22.32 13.83 -10.56
N PRO A 357 -22.61 15.11 -10.83
CA PRO A 357 -22.33 15.69 -12.13
C PRO A 357 -20.81 15.70 -12.38
N LEU A 358 -20.44 15.67 -13.67
CA LEU A 358 -19.05 15.75 -14.08
C LEU A 358 -18.62 17.22 -14.22
N THR A 359 -17.32 17.45 -14.17
CA THR A 359 -16.71 18.72 -14.55
C THR A 359 -15.62 18.48 -15.60
N PRO A 360 -15.23 19.49 -16.40
CA PRO A 360 -14.14 19.35 -17.36
C PRO A 360 -12.84 18.88 -16.71
N GLU A 361 -12.55 19.36 -15.50
CA GLU A 361 -11.32 19.07 -14.76
C GLU A 361 -11.29 17.61 -14.25
N ILE A 362 -12.45 17.01 -14.00
CA ILE A 362 -12.59 15.57 -13.69
C ILE A 362 -12.26 14.73 -14.93
N LEU A 363 -12.76 15.14 -16.09
CA LEU A 363 -12.52 14.42 -17.35
C LEU A 363 -11.08 14.56 -17.84
N SER A 364 -10.42 15.69 -17.55
CA SER A 364 -9.00 15.91 -17.86
C SER A 364 -8.05 15.36 -16.80
N TYR A 365 -8.56 14.88 -15.65
CA TYR A 365 -7.77 14.46 -14.48
C TYR A 365 -6.85 15.57 -13.93
N GLU A 366 -7.23 16.83 -14.11
CA GLU A 366 -6.51 17.97 -13.54
C GLU A 366 -6.69 18.04 -12.01
N VAL A 367 -7.88 17.71 -11.53
CA VAL A 367 -8.13 17.61 -10.09
C VAL A 367 -7.47 16.36 -9.55
N LYS A 368 -6.55 16.51 -8.59
CA LYS A 368 -5.84 15.39 -7.98
C LYS A 368 -6.57 14.87 -6.74
N LEU A 369 -6.72 13.54 -6.66
CA LEU A 369 -7.17 12.87 -5.45
C LEU A 369 -6.07 12.85 -4.39
N LYS A 370 -6.43 13.08 -3.13
CA LYS A 370 -5.53 12.95 -1.98
C LYS A 370 -5.15 11.49 -1.73
N SER A 371 -6.06 10.57 -2.01
CA SER A 371 -5.85 9.13 -1.83
C SER A 371 -4.89 8.51 -2.85
N GLY A 372 -4.47 9.25 -3.88
CA GLY A 372 -3.44 8.81 -4.82
C GLY A 372 -3.63 9.35 -6.23
N ASN A 373 -2.57 9.35 -7.03
CA ASN A 373 -2.62 9.87 -8.39
C ASN A 373 -3.14 8.79 -9.37
N LEU A 374 -4.26 9.08 -10.04
CA LEU A 374 -4.66 8.38 -11.26
C LEU A 374 -4.10 9.15 -12.46
N LYS A 375 -3.35 8.46 -13.32
CA LYS A 375 -2.81 9.06 -14.54
C LYS A 375 -3.89 9.05 -15.61
N ASN A 376 -4.09 10.18 -16.30
CA ASN A 376 -4.94 10.24 -17.48
C ASN A 376 -4.34 9.31 -18.56
N PRO A 377 -5.05 8.24 -18.98
CA PRO A 377 -4.56 7.34 -20.03
C PRO A 377 -4.89 7.84 -21.44
N PHE A 378 -5.63 8.93 -21.58
CA PHE A 378 -6.13 9.45 -22.86
C PHE A 378 -5.21 10.53 -23.43
N SER A 379 -5.20 10.67 -24.76
CA SER A 379 -4.56 11.80 -25.44
C SER A 379 -5.32 13.10 -25.17
N GLN A 380 -4.70 14.25 -25.48
CA GLN A 380 -5.36 15.56 -25.37
C GLN A 380 -6.63 15.63 -26.25
N GLU A 381 -6.54 15.11 -27.48
CA GLU A 381 -7.67 15.05 -28.42
C GLU A 381 -8.82 14.19 -27.88
N ALA A 382 -8.53 13.00 -27.36
CA ALA A 382 -9.54 12.12 -26.78
C ALA A 382 -10.18 12.73 -25.51
N THR A 383 -9.39 13.48 -24.72
CA THR A 383 -9.89 14.22 -23.55
C THR A 383 -10.87 15.33 -23.98
N GLN A 384 -10.55 16.07 -25.05
CA GLN A 384 -11.44 17.10 -25.58
C GLN A 384 -12.75 16.50 -26.12
N GLN A 385 -12.66 15.39 -26.85
CA GLN A 385 -13.85 14.65 -27.32
C GLN A 385 -14.74 14.18 -26.16
N LEU A 386 -14.15 13.68 -25.07
CA LEU A 386 -14.89 13.31 -23.86
C LEU A 386 -15.63 14.49 -23.24
N ILE A 387 -14.97 15.66 -23.15
CA ILE A 387 -15.57 16.88 -22.61
C ILE A 387 -16.73 17.35 -23.50
N GLU A 388 -16.54 17.37 -24.81
CA GLU A 388 -17.59 17.76 -25.77
C GLU A 388 -18.79 16.80 -25.72
N TYR A 389 -18.54 15.50 -25.67
CA TYR A 389 -19.58 14.49 -25.48
C TYR A 389 -20.36 14.73 -24.17
N ALA A 390 -19.64 14.92 -23.06
CA ALA A 390 -20.25 15.15 -21.76
C ALA A 390 -21.07 16.46 -21.72
N ARG A 391 -20.65 17.51 -22.43
CA ARG A 391 -21.46 18.73 -22.63
C ARG A 391 -22.71 18.45 -23.45
N LYS A 392 -22.56 17.79 -24.60
CA LYS A 392 -23.66 17.47 -25.52
C LYS A 392 -24.80 16.71 -24.82
N HIS A 393 -24.45 15.77 -23.95
CA HIS A 393 -25.42 14.94 -23.22
C HIS A 393 -25.82 15.50 -21.85
N GLY A 394 -25.38 16.71 -21.48
CA GLY A 394 -25.75 17.36 -20.21
C GLY A 394 -25.25 16.63 -18.98
N LEU A 395 -24.07 16.00 -19.08
CA LEU A 395 -23.39 15.32 -17.98
C LEU A 395 -22.52 16.27 -17.15
N ILE A 396 -22.18 17.43 -17.72
CA ILE A 396 -21.43 18.50 -17.06
C ILE A 396 -22.39 19.55 -16.49
N VAL A 397 -22.11 19.99 -15.26
CA VAL A 397 -22.74 21.21 -14.72
C VAL A 397 -21.78 22.37 -14.96
N GLU A 398 -22.18 23.33 -15.79
CA GLU A 398 -21.45 24.60 -15.91
C GLU A 398 -21.71 25.44 -14.66
N GLU A 399 -20.64 25.92 -14.01
CA GLU A 399 -20.68 26.68 -12.74
C GLU A 399 -21.54 27.95 -12.78
N ASN A 400 -22.00 28.38 -13.96
CA ASN A 400 -22.90 29.53 -14.14
C ASN A 400 -24.35 29.31 -13.67
N SER A 401 -24.69 28.15 -13.13
CA SER A 401 -26.04 27.84 -12.63
C SER A 401 -26.20 27.88 -11.10
N ILE A 402 -25.11 28.01 -10.33
CA ILE A 402 -25.14 27.98 -8.86
C ILE A 402 -25.39 29.38 -8.25
N GLN A 403 -25.17 30.47 -9.00
CA GLN A 403 -25.38 31.84 -8.50
C GLN A 403 -26.80 32.41 -8.67
N LYS A 404 -27.76 31.65 -9.25
CA LYS A 404 -29.13 32.14 -9.49
C LYS A 404 -30.23 31.47 -8.67
N SER A 405 -29.95 30.43 -7.88
CA SER A 405 -30.97 29.76 -7.04
C SER A 405 -30.99 30.20 -5.58
N ASP A 406 -29.98 30.93 -5.08
CA ASP A 406 -29.93 31.40 -3.68
C ASP A 406 -30.35 32.88 -3.53
N ALA A 407 -31.04 33.44 -4.54
CA ALA A 407 -31.59 34.81 -4.50
C ALA A 407 -33.11 34.85 -4.73
N GLY A 408 -33.83 33.82 -4.31
CA GLY A 408 -35.29 33.82 -4.38
C GLY A 408 -35.95 32.59 -3.76
N GLU A 409 -36.13 32.62 -2.44
CA GLU A 409 -37.43 32.45 -1.74
C GLU A 409 -37.29 32.85 -0.27
#